data_AF-A0A165FX03-F1
#
_entry.id   AF-A0A165FX03-F1
#
_cell.length_a   1.000
_cell.length_b   1.000
_cell.length_c   1.000
_cell.angle_alpha   90.00
_cell.angle_beta   90.00
_cell.angle_gamma   90.00
#
_symmetry.space_group_name_H-M   'P 1'
#
loop_
_entity.id
_entity.type
_entity.pdbx_description
1 polymer ?
#
loop_
_entity_poly.entity_id
_entity_poly.type
_entity_poly.pdbx_seq_one_letter_code
_entity_poly.pdbx_strand_id
1 'polypeptide(L)'
;MAEEQHLHEPVSKWKMPVGVFFKDARRVFKWDTLGKEILQIAFPAALAVAADPVASLIDTAFIGHIGPVELAAAGVSIALFNQASRITIFPLVSITTSFVAEEDTVAKMNTESAKSEKREKNSDMLDDMEKGAAKPKGHDAPQNGKHLGKFSTQNSRVEKASTDDIERVEAEKGAAEAESERSDEGLAKDIESKKVILENVNLENAERDAAKNSVQLENGSKTTVEKHPSDLMNNSVKTKIRKKKRHIASASTALIFGAILGLFQAIFLMLTAKVLLGVMGVKPGSPMLAPAQKYLRIRSIGAPAVLLTLAMQGIFRGFKDTKTPLYVIVAGYAVNIALDPLLIFVCGMGIRGAAMAHVISQYLMALVLFIILTTKVDLLPPSLKDLQFGRFLKNGTLLLARVVAVTFCVTLAASLAARLGPTPMAAFQTCLQVWLTSSLLADGLAVAGQAILACAFAEKDYKKATATATRVLQMSFILGVGLAFVVGIGLYFGAGVFSRDVNVLHLIKIGLPFVAATQPINSLSFVFDGVNFGASDFAYAAYSLVLVAIASIVSLFLLSKSHGFVGIWIALTIYMALRTFAGVWRMGTGTGPWRFLKGRSPQ
;
A
#
# COMPACT_ATOMS: atom_id res chain seq x y z
N MET A 1 61.53 27.02 -17.28
CA MET A 1 60.46 27.95 -16.86
C MET A 1 59.50 28.10 -18.02
N ALA A 2 58.38 27.39 -17.97
CA ALA A 2 57.23 27.60 -18.85
C ALA A 2 56.02 27.14 -18.04
N GLU A 3 55.31 28.10 -17.43
CA GLU A 3 54.01 27.85 -16.79
C GLU A 3 52.94 27.80 -17.89
N GLU A 4 52.34 26.64 -18.06
CA GLU A 4 51.15 26.46 -18.89
C GLU A 4 49.90 26.97 -18.17
N GLN A 5 49.21 27.87 -18.87
CA GLN A 5 47.86 28.32 -18.57
C GLN A 5 46.86 27.15 -18.70
N HIS A 6 46.33 26.66 -17.59
CA HIS A 6 45.05 25.99 -17.59
C HIS A 6 43.96 26.95 -17.14
N LEU A 7 43.19 27.43 -18.13
CA LEU A 7 41.99 28.23 -17.95
C LEU A 7 41.06 27.60 -16.92
N HIS A 8 40.75 28.36 -15.87
CA HIS A 8 39.54 28.18 -15.08
C HIS A 8 38.32 28.30 -16.00
N GLU A 9 37.61 27.19 -16.24
CA GLU A 9 36.24 27.27 -16.74
C GLU A 9 35.37 28.01 -15.70
N PRO A 10 34.62 29.05 -16.10
CA PRO A 10 33.79 29.79 -15.18
C PRO A 10 32.62 28.92 -14.74
N VAL A 11 32.56 28.62 -13.44
CA VAL A 11 31.40 28.03 -12.75
C VAL A 11 30.14 28.75 -13.20
N SER A 12 29.31 28.05 -13.99
CA SER A 12 28.17 28.69 -14.65
C SER A 12 27.21 29.27 -13.62
N LYS A 13 27.07 30.59 -13.64
CA LYS A 13 26.08 31.35 -12.87
C LYS A 13 24.68 30.78 -13.14
N TRP A 14 24.06 30.29 -12.07
CA TRP A 14 22.63 30.17 -11.83
C TRP A 14 21.72 30.31 -13.06
N LYS A 15 21.59 29.22 -13.85
CA LYS A 15 20.41 29.02 -14.71
C LYS A 15 19.38 28.29 -13.86
N MET A 16 18.16 28.82 -13.76
CA MET A 16 17.09 28.13 -13.06
C MET A 16 17.04 26.66 -13.51
N PRO A 17 17.06 25.70 -12.57
CA PRO A 17 17.17 24.26 -12.83
C PRO A 17 15.98 23.71 -13.62
N VAL A 18 14.91 24.51 -13.81
CA VAL A 18 13.72 24.16 -14.59
C VAL A 18 14.07 23.76 -16.03
N GLY A 19 15.08 24.40 -16.64
CA GLY A 19 15.52 24.08 -18.00
C GLY A 19 16.13 22.68 -18.14
N VAL A 20 16.60 22.07 -17.04
CA VAL A 20 17.10 20.68 -17.03
C VAL A 20 15.94 19.69 -17.21
N PHE A 21 14.74 19.99 -16.71
CA PHE A 21 13.59 19.10 -16.81
C PHE A 21 12.98 19.02 -18.22
N PHE A 22 13.18 20.05 -19.04
CA PHE A 22 12.79 20.05 -20.46
C PHE A 22 13.97 19.83 -21.41
N LYS A 23 15.19 19.68 -20.86
CA LYS A 23 16.35 19.23 -21.62
C LYS A 23 16.05 17.83 -22.14
N ASP A 24 16.31 17.59 -23.43
CA ASP A 24 16.00 16.34 -24.11
C ASP A 24 14.49 15.98 -24.20
N ALA A 25 13.57 16.95 -24.28
CA ALA A 25 12.13 16.70 -24.50
C ALA A 25 11.81 15.78 -25.71
N ARG A 26 12.71 15.69 -26.70
CA ARG A 26 12.62 14.72 -27.81
C ARG A 26 12.68 13.25 -27.36
N ARG A 27 13.17 12.99 -26.15
CA ARG A 27 13.27 11.64 -25.59
C ARG A 27 11.97 11.17 -24.97
N VAL A 28 10.98 12.02 -24.70
CA VAL A 28 9.77 11.61 -23.93
C VAL A 28 9.08 10.39 -24.52
N PHE A 29 8.94 10.34 -25.84
CA PHE A 29 8.35 9.22 -26.59
C PHE A 29 9.36 8.15 -27.04
N LYS A 30 10.64 8.26 -26.67
CA LYS A 30 11.60 7.18 -27.00
C LYS A 30 11.20 5.93 -26.24
N TRP A 31 10.97 4.86 -27.00
CA TRP A 31 10.75 3.49 -26.56
C TRP A 31 12.07 2.81 -26.14
N ASP A 32 12.89 3.53 -25.39
CA ASP A 32 14.10 2.99 -24.77
C ASP A 32 13.75 2.12 -23.55
N THR A 33 14.74 1.39 -23.04
CA THR A 33 14.56 0.45 -21.91
C THR A 33 13.87 1.11 -20.73
N LEU A 34 14.28 2.35 -20.40
CA LEU A 34 13.68 3.13 -19.31
C LEU A 34 12.23 3.54 -19.59
N GLY A 35 11.90 4.00 -20.80
CA GLY A 35 10.52 4.34 -21.17
C GLY A 35 9.58 3.14 -21.09
N LYS A 36 10.04 1.97 -21.57
CA LYS A 36 9.29 0.70 -21.47
C LYS A 36 9.07 0.28 -20.03
N GLU A 37 10.10 0.35 -19.19
CA GLU A 37 10.04 0.03 -17.76
C GLU A 37 9.02 0.93 -17.04
N ILE A 38 9.06 2.25 -17.29
CA ILE A 38 8.09 3.20 -16.74
C ILE A 38 6.67 2.84 -17.17
N LEU A 39 6.42 2.62 -18.46
CA LEU A 39 5.07 2.32 -18.99
C LEU A 39 4.51 0.98 -18.48
N GLN A 40 5.35 -0.04 -18.33
CA GLN A 40 4.95 -1.36 -17.82
C GLN A 40 4.44 -1.28 -16.37
N ILE A 41 4.97 -0.36 -15.57
CA ILE A 41 4.52 -0.13 -14.19
C ILE A 41 3.35 0.86 -14.17
N ALA A 42 3.45 1.96 -14.93
CA ALA A 42 2.51 3.07 -14.86
C ALA A 42 1.12 2.72 -15.40
N PHE A 43 1.03 1.98 -16.50
CA PHE A 43 -0.25 1.70 -17.15
C PHE A 43 -1.18 0.83 -16.28
N PRO A 44 -0.75 -0.32 -15.73
CA PRO A 44 -1.59 -1.10 -14.82
C PRO A 44 -1.93 -0.34 -13.54
N ALA A 45 -1.00 0.45 -13.01
CA ALA A 45 -1.23 1.27 -11.81
C ALA A 45 -2.29 2.35 -12.07
N ALA A 46 -2.22 3.06 -13.20
CA ALA A 46 -3.20 4.07 -13.57
C ALA A 46 -4.60 3.48 -13.72
N LEU A 47 -4.75 2.31 -14.37
CA LEU A 47 -6.04 1.63 -14.50
C LEU A 47 -6.63 1.22 -13.15
N ALA A 48 -5.79 0.72 -12.24
CA ALA A 48 -6.21 0.34 -10.90
C ALA A 48 -6.71 1.53 -10.09
N VAL A 49 -6.00 2.66 -10.16
CA VAL A 49 -6.34 3.89 -9.41
C VAL A 49 -7.55 4.60 -10.02
N ALA A 50 -7.78 4.46 -11.33
CA ALA A 50 -8.88 5.13 -12.03
C ALA A 50 -10.27 4.49 -11.78
N ALA A 51 -10.34 3.23 -11.33
CA ALA A 51 -11.61 2.52 -11.21
C ALA A 51 -12.62 3.22 -10.27
N ASP A 52 -12.20 3.59 -9.06
CA ASP A 52 -13.06 4.29 -8.08
C ASP A 52 -13.50 5.68 -8.56
N PRO A 53 -12.60 6.57 -9.02
CA PRO A 53 -12.99 7.88 -9.53
C PRO A 53 -13.90 7.84 -10.77
N VAL A 54 -13.72 6.84 -11.65
CA VAL A 54 -14.60 6.66 -12.82
C VAL A 54 -15.99 6.23 -12.38
N ALA A 55 -16.09 5.27 -11.45
CA ALA A 55 -17.38 4.87 -10.89
C ALA A 55 -18.07 6.05 -10.20
N SER A 56 -17.34 6.80 -9.37
CA SER A 56 -17.87 7.97 -8.69
C SER A 56 -18.26 9.11 -9.65
N LEU A 57 -17.64 9.20 -10.83
CA LEU A 57 -18.06 10.14 -11.89
C LEU A 57 -19.40 9.74 -12.49
N ILE A 58 -19.63 8.44 -12.69
CA ILE A 58 -20.90 7.90 -13.18
C ILE A 58 -22.00 8.09 -12.12
N ASP A 59 -21.73 7.81 -10.85
CA ASP A 59 -22.66 8.06 -9.73
C ASP A 59 -23.07 9.55 -9.69
N THR A 60 -22.10 10.45 -9.89
CA THR A 60 -22.34 11.90 -9.94
C THR A 60 -23.27 12.26 -11.10
N ALA A 61 -23.13 11.61 -12.26
CA ALA A 61 -24.01 11.83 -13.42
C ALA A 61 -25.44 11.33 -13.15
N PHE A 62 -25.60 10.18 -12.49
CA PHE A 62 -26.93 9.69 -12.12
C PHE A 62 -27.61 10.57 -11.08
N ILE A 63 -26.90 10.99 -10.03
CA ILE A 63 -27.45 11.89 -9.01
C ILE A 63 -27.82 13.25 -9.62
N GLY A 64 -27.01 13.76 -10.55
CA GLY A 64 -27.27 15.03 -11.21
C GLY A 64 -28.49 15.05 -12.13
N HIS A 65 -28.96 13.88 -12.57
CA HIS A 65 -30.24 13.72 -13.26
C HIS A 65 -31.46 13.74 -12.33
N ILE A 66 -31.27 13.56 -11.02
CA ILE A 66 -32.35 13.73 -10.03
C ILE A 66 -32.65 15.22 -9.87
N GLY A 67 -31.61 16.03 -9.71
CA GLY A 67 -31.73 17.47 -9.56
C GLY A 67 -30.46 18.15 -9.04
N PRO A 68 -30.36 19.48 -9.19
CA PRO A 68 -29.22 20.26 -8.71
C PRO A 68 -29.09 20.24 -7.18
N VAL A 69 -30.20 20.19 -6.45
CA VAL A 69 -30.20 20.16 -4.97
C VAL A 69 -29.62 18.84 -4.47
N GLU A 70 -30.01 17.73 -5.08
CA GLU A 70 -29.55 16.38 -4.74
C GLU A 70 -28.07 16.21 -5.06
N LEU A 71 -27.61 16.70 -6.21
CA LEU A 71 -26.20 16.70 -6.58
C LEU A 71 -25.35 17.53 -5.62
N ALA A 72 -25.80 18.73 -5.27
CA ALA A 72 -25.15 19.57 -4.29
C ALA A 72 -25.10 18.90 -2.92
N ALA A 73 -26.21 18.30 -2.49
CA ALA A 73 -26.32 17.58 -1.22
C ALA A 73 -25.37 16.38 -1.15
N ALA A 74 -25.30 15.58 -2.23
CA ALA A 74 -24.37 14.48 -2.32
C ALA A 74 -22.92 14.98 -2.26
N GLY A 75 -22.58 16.06 -2.98
CA GLY A 75 -21.22 16.61 -2.98
C GLY A 75 -20.72 17.02 -1.59
N VAL A 76 -21.55 17.71 -0.81
CA VAL A 76 -21.17 18.10 0.58
C VAL A 76 -21.01 16.86 1.46
N SER A 77 -21.91 15.89 1.36
CA SER A 77 -21.85 14.66 2.14
C SER A 77 -20.67 13.77 1.77
N ILE A 78 -20.32 13.69 0.47
CA ILE A 78 -19.14 12.97 -0.03
C ILE A 78 -17.87 13.63 0.50
N ALA A 79 -17.77 14.97 0.49
CA ALA A 79 -16.62 15.68 1.03
C ALA A 79 -16.40 15.38 2.52
N LEU A 80 -17.46 15.41 3.32
CA LEU A 80 -17.41 15.06 4.76
C LEU A 80 -17.00 13.59 4.98
N PHE A 81 -17.66 12.67 4.27
CA PHE A 81 -17.36 11.24 4.38
C PHE A 81 -15.90 10.95 4.01
N ASN A 82 -15.43 11.49 2.89
CA ASN A 82 -14.06 11.32 2.41
C ASN A 82 -13.04 11.93 3.37
N GLN A 83 -13.32 13.09 3.96
CA GLN A 83 -12.44 13.71 4.94
C GLN A 83 -12.28 12.83 6.20
N ALA A 84 -13.39 12.30 6.73
CA ALA A 84 -13.36 11.40 7.87
C ALA A 84 -12.62 10.09 7.54
N SER A 85 -12.92 9.50 6.37
CA SER A 85 -12.26 8.28 5.90
C SER A 85 -10.75 8.47 5.70
N ARG A 86 -10.28 9.56 5.09
CA ARG A 86 -8.85 9.69 4.80
C ARG A 86 -7.97 9.77 6.05
N ILE A 87 -8.52 10.30 7.16
CA ILE A 87 -7.85 10.34 8.46
C ILE A 87 -7.65 8.92 9.02
N THR A 88 -8.63 8.03 8.84
CA THR A 88 -8.60 6.65 9.35
C THR A 88 -7.87 5.69 8.41
N ILE A 89 -7.95 5.92 7.10
CA ILE A 89 -7.39 5.04 6.06
C ILE A 89 -5.87 5.03 6.08
N PHE A 90 -5.24 6.20 6.18
CA PHE A 90 -3.78 6.30 6.03
C PHE A 90 -3.03 5.42 7.04
N PRO A 91 -3.32 5.49 8.35
CA PRO A 91 -2.71 4.58 9.31
C PRO A 91 -3.07 3.12 9.03
N LEU A 92 -4.34 2.82 8.76
CA LEU A 92 -4.81 1.43 8.60
C LEU A 92 -4.08 0.70 7.46
N VAL A 93 -4.02 1.30 6.27
CA VAL A 93 -3.46 0.66 5.07
C VAL A 93 -1.93 0.54 5.12
N SER A 94 -1.26 1.65 5.44
CA SER A 94 0.22 1.71 5.43
C SER A 94 0.81 0.71 6.42
N ILE A 95 0.18 0.62 7.58
CA ILE A 95 0.67 -0.17 8.71
C ILE A 95 0.39 -1.65 8.50
N THR A 96 -0.84 -1.99 8.09
CA THR A 96 -1.21 -3.36 7.78
C THR A 96 -0.31 -3.95 6.69
N THR A 97 -0.02 -3.19 5.64
CA THR A 97 0.83 -3.66 4.55
C THR A 97 2.24 -4.00 5.04
N SER A 98 2.81 -3.15 5.89
CA SER A 98 4.19 -3.30 6.39
C SER A 98 4.32 -4.50 7.33
N PHE A 99 3.43 -4.61 8.34
CA PHE A 99 3.48 -5.71 9.31
C PHE A 99 3.18 -7.07 8.67
N VAL A 100 2.19 -7.13 7.77
CA VAL A 100 1.86 -8.38 7.07
C VAL A 100 3.02 -8.81 6.16
N ALA A 101 3.72 -7.87 5.51
CA ALA A 101 4.89 -8.21 4.71
C ALA A 101 6.05 -8.73 5.56
N GLU A 102 6.27 -8.17 6.75
CA GLU A 102 7.29 -8.62 7.70
C GLU A 102 7.00 -10.05 8.20
N GLU A 103 5.78 -10.29 8.72
CA GLU A 103 5.36 -11.62 9.19
C GLU A 103 5.39 -12.68 8.08
N ASP A 104 4.93 -12.34 6.87
CA ASP A 104 4.96 -13.26 5.72
C ASP A 104 6.40 -13.60 5.29
N THR A 105 7.34 -12.66 5.45
CA THR A 105 8.76 -12.88 5.13
C THR A 105 9.42 -13.78 6.18
N VAL A 106 9.20 -13.51 7.47
CA VAL A 106 9.71 -14.34 8.57
C VAL A 106 9.15 -15.77 8.49
N ALA A 107 7.86 -15.92 8.20
CA ALA A 107 7.23 -17.24 8.05
C ALA A 107 7.83 -18.05 6.89
N LYS A 108 8.18 -17.40 5.78
CA LYS A 108 8.86 -18.03 4.64
C LYS A 108 10.28 -18.46 5.00
N MET A 109 11.06 -17.58 5.63
CA MET A 109 12.42 -17.91 6.08
C MET A 109 12.43 -19.12 7.02
N ASN A 110 11.53 -19.16 8.02
CA ASN A 110 11.43 -20.29 8.94
C ASN A 110 11.04 -21.60 8.22
N THR A 111 10.19 -21.53 7.20
CA THR A 111 9.81 -22.71 6.40
C THR A 111 10.96 -23.19 5.52
N GLU A 112 11.80 -22.28 5.01
CA GLU A 112 12.99 -22.60 4.23
C GLU A 112 14.08 -23.22 5.12
N SER A 113 14.34 -22.66 6.30
CA SER A 113 15.25 -23.25 7.30
C SER A 113 14.80 -24.65 7.73
N ALA A 114 13.50 -24.85 8.00
CA ALA A 114 12.99 -26.17 8.34
C ALA A 114 13.09 -27.19 7.18
N LYS A 115 13.08 -26.71 5.92
CA LYS A 115 13.29 -27.56 4.73
C LYS A 115 14.77 -27.86 4.51
N SER A 116 15.67 -26.91 4.76
CA SER A 116 17.12 -27.14 4.69
C SER A 116 17.56 -28.13 5.77
N GLU A 117 17.11 -27.96 7.01
CA GLU A 117 17.40 -28.91 8.10
C GLU A 117 16.87 -30.33 7.81
N LYS A 118 15.68 -30.45 7.19
CA LYS A 118 15.16 -31.75 6.75
C LYS A 118 15.95 -32.36 5.59
N ARG A 119 16.48 -31.52 4.68
CA ARG A 119 17.34 -31.99 3.58
C ARG A 119 18.71 -32.44 4.09
N GLU A 120 19.30 -31.69 5.03
CA GLU A 120 20.55 -32.07 5.71
C GLU A 120 20.36 -33.39 6.46
N LYS A 121 19.33 -33.52 7.32
CA LYS A 121 19.05 -34.78 8.01
C LYS A 121 18.82 -35.97 7.07
N ASN A 122 18.11 -35.77 5.96
CA ASN A 122 17.92 -36.83 4.97
C ASN A 122 19.22 -37.17 4.22
N SER A 123 20.08 -36.18 3.96
CA SER A 123 21.40 -36.38 3.36
C SER A 123 22.32 -37.15 4.30
N ASP A 124 22.37 -36.77 5.58
CA ASP A 124 23.16 -37.45 6.61
C ASP A 124 22.70 -38.91 6.78
N MET A 125 21.39 -39.15 6.78
CA MET A 125 20.85 -40.52 6.82
C MET A 125 21.20 -41.34 5.57
N LEU A 126 21.27 -40.73 4.38
CA LEU A 126 21.67 -41.40 3.14
C LEU A 126 23.17 -41.72 3.14
N ASP A 127 24.01 -40.79 3.59
CA ASP A 127 25.46 -40.98 3.76
C ASP A 127 25.78 -42.08 4.77
N ASP A 128 25.02 -42.16 5.87
CA ASP A 128 25.16 -43.23 6.87
C ASP A 128 24.71 -44.59 6.34
N MET A 129 23.70 -44.64 5.46
CA MET A 129 23.28 -45.87 4.79
C MET A 129 24.29 -46.33 3.73
N GLU A 130 24.93 -45.42 2.98
CA GLU A 130 26.01 -45.77 2.05
C GLU A 130 27.26 -46.26 2.79
N LYS A 131 27.63 -45.63 3.91
CA LYS A 131 28.74 -46.09 4.77
C LYS A 131 28.44 -47.41 5.49
N GLY A 132 27.16 -47.70 5.76
CA GLY A 132 26.71 -48.97 6.33
C GLY A 132 26.68 -50.15 5.35
N ALA A 133 26.51 -49.88 4.05
CA ALA A 133 26.47 -50.90 2.99
C ALA A 133 27.87 -51.36 2.53
N ALA A 134 28.93 -50.59 2.82
CA ALA A 134 30.31 -50.96 2.52
C ALA A 134 30.94 -51.86 3.62
N LYS A 135 30.41 -53.08 3.80
CA LYS A 135 31.12 -54.17 4.49
C LYS A 135 31.05 -55.45 3.66
N PRO A 136 32.19 -55.96 3.12
CA PRO A 136 32.17 -57.23 2.41
C PRO A 136 32.06 -58.39 3.40
N LYS A 137 31.15 -59.34 3.13
CA LYS A 137 31.12 -60.64 3.82
C LYS A 137 32.26 -61.51 3.27
N GLY A 138 33.18 -61.93 4.14
CA GLY A 138 34.27 -62.84 3.81
C GLY A 138 33.84 -64.31 3.79
N HIS A 139 34.47 -65.08 2.90
CA HIS A 139 34.62 -66.53 2.99
C HIS A 139 36.12 -66.86 2.88
N ASP A 140 36.62 -67.54 3.91
CA ASP A 140 37.68 -68.55 4.04
C ASP A 140 39.04 -68.46 3.27
N ALA A 141 40.09 -68.72 4.07
CA ALA A 141 41.56 -68.61 3.88
C ALA A 141 42.18 -69.70 2.94
N PRO A 142 43.54 -69.84 2.70
CA PRO A 142 44.69 -69.30 3.47
C PRO A 142 46.03 -68.89 2.77
N GLN A 143 46.85 -68.17 3.55
CA GLN A 143 48.34 -68.15 3.69
C GLN A 143 49.32 -67.86 2.53
N ASN A 144 50.11 -66.78 2.72
CA ASN A 144 51.60 -66.68 2.77
C ASN A 144 51.97 -65.17 2.72
N GLY A 145 52.92 -64.55 3.42
CA GLY A 145 54.06 -64.95 4.25
C GLY A 145 55.25 -64.00 3.94
N LYS A 146 55.80 -63.32 4.97
CA LYS A 146 57.08 -62.54 5.04
C LYS A 146 57.07 -61.08 4.48
N HIS A 147 57.71 -60.05 5.05
CA HIS A 147 58.74 -59.94 6.11
C HIS A 147 58.93 -58.47 6.60
N LEU A 148 59.25 -58.29 7.91
CA LEU A 148 60.15 -57.31 8.59
C LEU A 148 59.88 -55.78 8.46
N GLY A 149 60.09 -54.89 9.45
CA GLY A 149 60.63 -54.89 10.83
C GLY A 149 60.51 -53.43 11.37
N LYS A 150 60.06 -53.20 12.61
CA LYS A 150 60.81 -53.10 13.90
C LYS A 150 61.30 -51.67 14.27
N PHE A 151 61.06 -51.35 15.55
CA PHE A 151 61.74 -50.41 16.45
C PHE A 151 61.19 -49.00 16.72
N SER A 152 61.50 -48.57 17.94
CA SER A 152 60.74 -47.77 18.88
C SER A 152 61.59 -46.64 19.47
N THR A 153 60.93 -45.75 20.22
CA THR A 153 61.37 -45.05 21.45
C THR A 153 62.34 -43.84 21.40
N GLN A 154 61.80 -42.72 21.92
CA GLN A 154 62.29 -41.87 23.01
C GLN A 154 63.21 -40.63 22.78
N ASN A 155 62.67 -39.50 23.27
CA ASN A 155 63.28 -38.48 24.16
C ASN A 155 64.04 -37.23 23.60
N SER A 156 63.54 -36.05 24.01
CA SER A 156 64.18 -35.09 24.95
C SER A 156 64.44 -33.62 24.50
N ARG A 157 64.11 -32.71 25.45
CA ARG A 157 64.67 -31.35 25.77
C ARG A 157 64.38 -30.15 24.84
N VAL A 158 64.34 -28.87 25.27
CA VAL A 158 64.09 -28.08 26.51
C VAL A 158 64.29 -26.59 26.11
N GLU A 159 63.46 -25.69 26.67
CA GLU A 159 63.61 -24.23 26.94
C GLU A 159 64.08 -23.19 25.89
N LYS A 160 63.33 -22.06 25.82
CA LYS A 160 63.71 -20.77 26.46
C LYS A 160 62.56 -19.76 26.50
N ALA A 161 62.55 -18.95 27.57
CA ALA A 161 61.62 -17.87 27.93
C ALA A 161 62.35 -16.50 28.02
N SER A 162 61.62 -15.36 27.93
CA SER A 162 61.86 -14.06 28.64
C SER A 162 60.63 -13.11 28.44
N THR A 163 59.84 -12.72 29.48
CA THR A 163 59.80 -11.42 30.28
C THR A 163 59.02 -10.25 29.62
N ASP A 164 58.22 -9.36 30.24
CA ASP A 164 57.77 -9.05 31.63
C ASP A 164 56.62 -7.98 31.64
N ASP A 165 56.06 -7.71 32.84
CA ASP A 165 55.28 -6.53 33.35
C ASP A 165 53.72 -6.52 33.28
N ILE A 166 52.91 -5.96 34.22
CA ILE A 166 52.73 -5.94 35.70
C ILE A 166 51.41 -5.13 36.00
N GLU A 167 50.83 -5.25 37.21
CA GLU A 167 49.63 -4.58 37.85
C GLU A 167 48.24 -5.28 37.65
N ARG A 168 47.50 -5.88 38.62
CA ARG A 168 47.24 -5.73 40.09
C ARG A 168 46.53 -4.39 40.43
N VAL A 169 45.30 -4.30 40.95
CA VAL A 169 44.71 -4.67 42.28
C VAL A 169 43.22 -4.20 42.24
N GLU A 170 42.18 -4.86 42.82
CA GLU A 170 41.55 -4.63 44.16
C GLU A 170 40.09 -5.19 44.07
N ALA A 171 39.34 -5.66 45.08
CA ALA A 171 39.51 -6.28 46.39
C ALA A 171 38.11 -6.78 46.85
N GLU A 172 38.07 -7.85 47.64
CA GLU A 172 36.89 -8.40 48.32
C GLU A 172 36.47 -7.59 49.57
N LYS A 173 35.17 -7.68 49.94
CA LYS A 173 34.55 -7.89 51.28
C LYS A 173 33.14 -7.27 51.30
N GLY A 174 32.06 -8.02 51.51
CA GLY A 174 31.52 -8.54 52.79
C GLY A 174 30.25 -7.73 53.14
N ALA A 175 29.17 -8.18 53.78
CA ALA A 175 28.66 -9.44 54.33
C ALA A 175 27.14 -9.23 54.69
N ALA A 176 26.44 -10.32 55.07
CA ALA A 176 25.14 -10.44 55.78
C ALA A 176 23.83 -10.25 54.95
N GLU A 177 23.04 -11.32 54.71
CA GLU A 177 21.94 -11.89 55.55
C GLU A 177 20.73 -10.93 55.69
N ALA A 178 19.45 -11.25 55.46
CA ALA A 178 18.70 -12.50 55.25
C ALA A 178 17.32 -12.16 54.59
N GLU A 179 16.53 -13.21 54.32
CA GLU A 179 15.09 -13.25 53.95
C GLU A 179 14.68 -13.37 52.46
N SER A 180 14.62 -14.65 52.03
CA SER A 180 13.43 -15.29 51.45
C SER A 180 12.88 -14.80 50.08
N GLU A 181 13.46 -15.30 48.98
CA GLU A 181 12.79 -15.37 47.67
C GLU A 181 12.47 -16.82 47.25
N ARG A 182 11.16 -17.03 47.02
CA ARG A 182 10.49 -17.99 46.14
C ARG A 182 11.38 -18.71 45.11
N SER A 183 11.53 -20.01 45.31
CA SER A 183 11.85 -21.00 44.28
C SER A 183 10.58 -21.64 43.70
N ASP A 184 10.67 -22.09 42.45
CA ASP A 184 9.76 -22.99 41.70
C ASP A 184 8.49 -22.41 41.03
N GLU A 185 8.64 -21.61 39.97
CA GLU A 185 7.57 -21.47 38.93
C GLU A 185 8.08 -21.32 37.47
N GLY A 186 9.40 -21.40 37.23
CA GLY A 186 10.00 -21.11 35.91
C GLY A 186 10.16 -22.30 34.95
N LEU A 187 10.18 -23.54 35.43
CA LEU A 187 10.54 -24.72 34.61
C LEU A 187 9.34 -25.58 34.18
N ALA A 188 8.16 -25.40 34.79
CA ALA A 188 6.97 -26.20 34.50
C ALA A 188 6.21 -25.75 33.23
N LYS A 189 6.25 -24.46 32.85
CA LYS A 189 5.48 -23.91 31.71
C LYS A 189 6.04 -24.26 30.33
N ASP A 190 7.34 -24.54 30.24
CA ASP A 190 8.01 -24.85 28.97
C ASP A 190 7.85 -26.34 28.58
N ILE A 191 7.58 -27.20 29.57
CA ILE A 191 7.30 -28.63 29.38
C ILE A 191 5.83 -28.85 29.02
N GLU A 192 4.89 -28.10 29.62
CA GLU A 192 3.46 -28.16 29.29
C GLU A 192 3.18 -27.74 27.83
N SER A 193 3.86 -26.69 27.36
CA SER A 193 3.69 -26.15 26.01
C SER A 193 4.24 -27.09 24.92
N LYS A 194 5.31 -27.83 25.20
CA LYS A 194 5.82 -28.88 24.30
C LYS A 194 4.97 -30.15 24.33
N LYS A 195 4.35 -30.49 25.47
CA LYS A 195 3.49 -31.67 25.62
C LYS A 195 2.17 -31.52 24.85
N VAL A 196 1.55 -30.34 24.91
CA VAL A 196 0.30 -30.03 24.17
C VAL A 196 0.52 -30.03 22.63
N ILE A 197 1.71 -29.66 22.16
CA ILE A 197 2.05 -29.72 20.72
C ILE A 197 2.30 -31.15 20.26
N LEU A 198 2.89 -32.02 21.10
CA LEU A 198 3.16 -33.42 20.76
C LEU A 198 1.90 -34.30 20.81
N GLU A 199 0.96 -34.00 21.70
CA GLU A 199 -0.28 -34.76 21.88
C GLU A 199 -1.26 -34.51 20.71
N ASN A 200 -1.33 -33.29 20.19
CA ASN A 200 -2.15 -32.95 19.02
C ASN A 200 -1.62 -33.54 17.70
N VAL A 201 -0.30 -33.75 17.58
CA VAL A 201 0.32 -34.41 16.41
C VAL A 201 0.05 -35.93 16.42
N ASN A 202 -0.08 -36.55 17.59
CA ASN A 202 -0.44 -37.97 17.70
C ASN A 202 -1.93 -38.24 17.47
N LEU A 203 -2.83 -37.31 17.85
CA LEU A 203 -4.27 -37.42 17.59
C LEU A 203 -4.61 -37.34 16.08
N GLU A 204 -3.94 -36.46 15.31
CA GLU A 204 -4.13 -36.37 13.85
C GLU A 204 -3.64 -37.62 13.10
N ASN A 205 -2.68 -38.36 13.64
CA ASN A 205 -2.20 -39.61 13.06
C ASN A 205 -3.11 -40.80 13.42
N ALA A 206 -3.68 -40.82 14.62
CA ALA A 206 -4.61 -41.88 15.05
C ALA A 206 -5.96 -41.85 14.32
N GLU A 207 -6.49 -40.67 13.99
CA GLU A 207 -7.73 -40.54 13.19
C GLU A 207 -7.55 -40.96 11.72
N ARG A 208 -6.30 -40.98 11.22
CA ARG A 208 -5.97 -41.38 9.85
C ARG A 208 -5.94 -42.90 9.66
N ASP A 209 -5.64 -43.66 10.71
CA ASP A 209 -5.56 -45.12 10.66
C ASP A 209 -6.91 -45.80 10.99
N ALA A 210 -7.82 -45.12 11.68
CA ALA A 210 -9.15 -45.65 11.99
C ALA A 210 -10.13 -45.65 10.79
N ALA A 211 -9.90 -44.80 9.78
CA ALA A 211 -10.83 -44.62 8.66
C ALA A 211 -10.64 -45.60 7.48
N LYS A 212 -9.86 -46.68 7.63
CA LYS A 212 -9.54 -47.62 6.54
C LYS A 212 -10.03 -49.07 6.69
N ASN A 213 -10.81 -49.40 7.71
CA ASN A 213 -11.37 -50.74 7.86
C ASN A 213 -12.90 -50.73 7.84
N SER A 214 -13.49 -50.74 6.65
CA SER A 214 -14.82 -51.33 6.40
C SER A 214 -15.18 -51.21 4.92
N VAL A 215 -14.89 -52.23 4.10
CA VAL A 215 -15.78 -52.76 3.03
C VAL A 215 -15.32 -54.19 2.71
N GLN A 216 -16.32 -55.04 2.48
CA GLN A 216 -16.37 -56.49 2.45
C GLN A 216 -15.51 -57.22 1.40
N LEU A 217 -15.21 -58.48 1.75
CA LEU A 217 -14.81 -59.57 0.85
C LEU A 217 -15.84 -59.80 -0.26
N GLU A 218 -15.37 -59.98 -1.50
CA GLU A 218 -15.96 -60.96 -2.40
C GLU A 218 -14.90 -61.56 -3.35
N ASN A 219 -15.12 -62.83 -3.66
CA ASN A 219 -14.20 -63.82 -4.24
C ASN A 219 -13.75 -63.52 -5.69
N GLY A 220 -12.59 -64.07 -6.06
CA GLY A 220 -12.46 -64.75 -7.36
C GLY A 220 -11.21 -64.49 -8.20
N SER A 221 -10.31 -65.49 -8.16
CA SER A 221 -9.49 -65.99 -9.27
C SER A 221 -8.14 -65.34 -9.63
N LYS A 222 -7.17 -66.27 -9.68
CA LYS A 222 -5.75 -66.19 -10.05
C LYS A 222 -5.51 -65.55 -11.41
N THR A 223 -4.44 -64.77 -11.55
CA THR A 223 -3.27 -65.13 -12.38
C THR A 223 -2.14 -64.13 -12.22
N THR A 224 -0.95 -64.69 -11.97
CA THR A 224 0.36 -64.07 -11.86
C THR A 224 0.80 -63.52 -13.21
N VAL A 225 1.12 -62.22 -13.29
CA VAL A 225 1.96 -61.65 -14.34
C VAL A 225 2.94 -60.68 -13.66
N GLU A 226 4.22 -61.06 -13.68
CA GLU A 226 5.35 -60.20 -13.32
C GLU A 226 5.32 -58.91 -14.15
N LYS A 227 5.42 -57.77 -13.47
CA LYS A 227 5.74 -56.49 -14.11
C LYS A 227 7.03 -55.91 -13.51
N HIS A 228 7.89 -55.52 -14.44
CA HIS A 228 9.22 -54.91 -14.29
C HIS A 228 9.29 -53.76 -13.26
N PRO A 229 10.43 -53.55 -12.58
CA PRO A 229 10.62 -52.50 -11.56
C PRO A 229 10.81 -51.09 -12.15
N SER A 230 10.07 -50.74 -13.19
CA SER A 230 10.02 -49.41 -13.81
C SER A 230 8.66 -48.72 -13.67
N ASP A 231 7.62 -49.45 -13.23
CA ASP A 231 6.28 -48.89 -12.94
C ASP A 231 6.10 -48.44 -11.48
N LEU A 232 7.07 -48.71 -10.59
CA LEU A 232 7.03 -48.31 -9.17
C LEU A 232 7.48 -46.86 -8.93
N MET A 233 7.92 -46.14 -9.96
CA MET A 233 8.46 -44.78 -9.82
C MET A 233 7.49 -43.67 -10.22
N ASN A 234 6.22 -43.97 -10.55
CA ASN A 234 5.29 -42.95 -11.07
C ASN A 234 4.01 -42.74 -10.24
N ASN A 235 3.92 -43.32 -9.04
CA ASN A 235 2.82 -43.08 -8.10
C ASN A 235 3.20 -42.21 -6.89
N SER A 236 4.30 -41.46 -6.99
CA SER A 236 4.56 -40.39 -6.04
C SER A 236 3.61 -39.21 -6.30
N VAL A 237 2.51 -39.20 -5.53
CA VAL A 237 2.03 -37.97 -4.90
C VAL A 237 1.63 -36.88 -5.92
N LYS A 238 0.57 -37.12 -6.69
CA LYS A 238 -0.37 -36.04 -7.08
C LYS A 238 -1.18 -35.61 -5.85
N THR A 239 -0.51 -35.28 -4.75
CA THR A 239 -1.15 -34.51 -3.68
C THR A 239 -1.33 -33.13 -4.27
N LYS A 240 -2.58 -32.74 -4.55
CA LYS A 240 -2.96 -31.34 -4.70
C LYS A 240 -2.20 -30.58 -3.62
N ILE A 241 -1.22 -29.75 -4.00
CA ILE A 241 -0.57 -28.82 -3.10
C ILE A 241 -1.69 -27.84 -2.70
N ARG A 242 -2.51 -28.21 -1.70
CA ARG A 242 -3.32 -27.27 -0.95
C ARG A 242 -2.28 -26.37 -0.33
N LYS A 243 -2.13 -25.15 -0.87
CA LYS A 243 -1.28 -24.11 -0.29
C LYS A 243 -1.61 -24.08 1.19
N LYS A 244 -0.66 -24.48 2.05
CA LYS A 244 -0.80 -24.39 3.50
C LYS A 244 -1.19 -22.95 3.80
N LYS A 245 -2.31 -22.75 4.52
CA LYS A 245 -2.79 -21.42 4.86
C LYS A 245 -1.70 -20.69 5.64
N ARG A 246 -1.60 -19.39 5.42
CA ARG A 246 -0.59 -18.55 6.08
C ARG A 246 -1.07 -18.23 7.49
N HIS A 247 -0.18 -18.28 8.47
CA HIS A 247 -0.45 -17.91 9.86
C HIS A 247 0.08 -16.51 10.12
N ILE A 248 -0.80 -15.52 10.22
CA ILE A 248 -0.42 -14.10 10.29
C ILE A 248 -1.35 -13.42 11.29
N ALA A 249 -0.83 -13.13 12.48
CA ALA A 249 -1.59 -12.51 13.56
C ALA A 249 -1.96 -11.06 13.22
N SER A 250 -1.07 -10.34 12.51
CA SER A 250 -1.31 -8.97 12.07
C SER A 250 -2.54 -8.82 11.16
N ALA A 251 -2.91 -9.87 10.42
CA ALA A 251 -4.10 -9.86 9.57
C ALA A 251 -5.39 -9.77 10.41
N SER A 252 -5.52 -10.57 11.48
CA SER A 252 -6.66 -10.52 12.40
C SER A 252 -6.77 -9.16 13.09
N THR A 253 -5.65 -8.64 13.59
CA THR A 253 -5.61 -7.33 14.27
C THR A 253 -6.03 -6.20 13.34
N ALA A 254 -5.55 -6.18 12.10
CA ALA A 254 -5.91 -5.17 11.11
C ALA A 254 -7.42 -5.19 10.77
N LEU A 255 -8.02 -6.38 10.67
CA LEU A 255 -9.46 -6.52 10.42
C LEU A 255 -10.30 -6.00 11.59
N ILE A 256 -9.94 -6.37 12.82
CA ILE A 256 -10.65 -5.89 14.02
C ILE A 256 -10.52 -4.38 14.15
N PHE A 257 -9.31 -3.85 13.97
CA PHE A 257 -9.08 -2.41 14.04
C PHE A 257 -9.83 -1.65 12.94
N GLY A 258 -9.82 -2.17 11.71
CA GLY A 258 -10.61 -1.63 10.61
C GLY A 258 -12.12 -1.64 10.89
N ALA A 259 -12.64 -2.70 11.49
CA ALA A 259 -14.05 -2.80 11.90
C ALA A 259 -14.40 -1.80 13.00
N ILE A 260 -13.59 -1.69 14.06
CA ILE A 260 -13.81 -0.77 15.18
C ILE A 260 -13.74 0.68 14.70
N LEU A 261 -12.69 1.06 13.98
CA LEU A 261 -12.56 2.41 13.43
C LEU A 261 -13.70 2.73 12.46
N GLY A 262 -14.13 1.75 11.67
CA GLY A 262 -15.19 1.94 10.68
C GLY A 262 -16.55 2.11 11.34
N LEU A 263 -16.82 1.35 12.40
CA LEU A 263 -18.01 1.51 13.23
C LEU A 263 -18.00 2.83 13.98
N PHE A 264 -16.86 3.21 14.57
CA PHE A 264 -16.69 4.51 15.21
C PHE A 264 -16.94 5.65 14.22
N GLN A 265 -16.36 5.58 13.01
CA GLN A 265 -16.58 6.57 11.95
C GLN A 265 -18.06 6.61 11.54
N ALA A 266 -18.72 5.45 11.38
CA ALA A 266 -20.14 5.37 11.04
C ALA A 266 -21.02 6.06 12.09
N ILE A 267 -20.81 5.73 13.37
CA ILE A 267 -21.57 6.30 14.49
C ILE A 267 -21.30 7.81 14.59
N PHE A 268 -20.03 8.22 14.53
CA PHE A 268 -19.64 9.62 14.58
C PHE A 268 -20.33 10.44 13.49
N LEU A 269 -20.23 10.02 12.23
CA LEU A 269 -20.85 10.72 11.11
C LEU A 269 -22.38 10.70 11.19
N MET A 270 -22.99 9.61 11.65
CA MET A 270 -24.44 9.49 11.73
C MET A 270 -25.06 10.40 12.80
N LEU A 271 -24.41 10.49 13.97
CA LEU A 271 -24.83 11.34 15.09
C LEU A 271 -24.54 12.81 14.82
N THR A 272 -23.36 13.12 14.25
CA THR A 272 -22.92 14.51 14.02
C THR A 272 -23.29 15.06 12.64
N ALA A 273 -23.97 14.29 11.78
CA ALA A 273 -24.32 14.67 10.41
C ALA A 273 -24.85 16.10 10.28
N LYS A 274 -25.83 16.48 11.09
CA LYS A 274 -26.45 17.83 11.04
C LYS A 274 -25.45 18.93 11.41
N VAL A 275 -24.61 18.70 12.42
CA VAL A 275 -23.58 19.65 12.87
C VAL A 275 -22.50 19.81 11.80
N LEU A 276 -22.00 18.69 11.27
CA LEU A 276 -20.98 18.70 10.22
C LEU A 276 -21.47 19.38 8.94
N LEU A 277 -22.71 19.13 8.53
CA LEU A 277 -23.33 19.85 7.40
C LEU A 277 -23.46 21.35 7.67
N GLY A 278 -23.77 21.74 8.91
CA GLY A 278 -23.76 23.14 9.35
C GLY A 278 -22.38 23.79 9.24
N VAL A 279 -21.32 23.09 9.65
CA VAL A 279 -19.91 23.54 9.51
C VAL A 279 -19.51 23.71 8.04
N MET A 280 -19.97 22.80 7.17
CA MET A 280 -19.82 22.93 5.71
C MET A 280 -20.59 24.12 5.12
N GLY A 281 -21.42 24.81 5.91
CA GLY A 281 -22.16 25.99 5.49
C GLY A 281 -23.55 25.71 4.93
N VAL A 282 -24.06 24.49 5.12
CA VAL A 282 -25.45 24.15 4.78
C VAL A 282 -26.39 24.71 5.85
N LYS A 283 -27.03 25.84 5.54
CA LYS A 283 -27.93 26.55 6.46
C LYS A 283 -29.18 25.71 6.80
N PRO A 284 -29.80 25.89 7.99
CA PRO A 284 -31.02 25.18 8.40
C PRO A 284 -32.20 25.26 7.41
N GLY A 285 -32.38 26.39 6.73
CA GLY A 285 -33.42 26.58 5.71
C GLY A 285 -33.01 26.22 4.28
N SER A 286 -31.81 25.67 4.08
CA SER A 286 -31.35 25.29 2.74
C SER A 286 -32.09 24.05 2.23
N PRO A 287 -32.53 24.02 0.97
CA PRO A 287 -33.15 22.83 0.38
C PRO A 287 -32.18 21.62 0.34
N MET A 288 -30.87 21.85 0.45
CA MET A 288 -29.86 20.79 0.48
C MET A 288 -29.78 20.03 1.80
N LEU A 289 -30.23 20.60 2.92
CA LEU A 289 -29.94 20.04 4.25
C LEU A 289 -30.56 18.65 4.44
N ALA A 290 -31.85 18.51 4.14
CA ALA A 290 -32.57 17.26 4.28
C ALA A 290 -32.00 16.14 3.37
N PRO A 291 -31.78 16.35 2.05
CA PRO A 291 -31.17 15.34 1.21
C PRO A 291 -29.72 15.04 1.61
N ALA A 292 -28.93 16.05 2.00
CA ALA A 292 -27.53 15.83 2.41
C ALA A 292 -27.46 14.97 3.67
N GLN A 293 -28.29 15.26 4.68
CA GLN A 293 -28.36 14.48 5.91
C GLN A 293 -28.80 13.04 5.65
N LYS A 294 -29.81 12.83 4.80
CA LYS A 294 -30.26 11.48 4.41
C LYS A 294 -29.12 10.70 3.72
N TYR A 295 -28.45 11.33 2.75
CA TYR A 295 -27.34 10.71 2.04
C TYR A 295 -26.17 10.38 2.98
N LEU A 296 -25.73 11.34 3.81
CA LEU A 296 -24.59 11.16 4.71
C LEU A 296 -24.85 10.05 5.72
N ARG A 297 -26.05 9.99 6.32
CA ARG A 297 -26.40 8.93 7.29
C ARG A 297 -26.37 7.54 6.66
N ILE A 298 -26.95 7.37 5.47
CA ILE A 298 -26.92 6.09 4.77
C ILE A 298 -25.49 5.75 4.37
N ARG A 299 -24.76 6.68 3.75
CA ARG A 299 -23.37 6.48 3.31
C ARG A 299 -22.44 6.13 4.47
N SER A 300 -22.71 6.64 5.67
CA SER A 300 -21.94 6.35 6.90
C SER A 300 -22.06 4.89 7.32
N ILE A 301 -23.18 4.22 7.05
CA ILE A 301 -23.35 2.78 7.30
C ILE A 301 -22.33 1.96 6.49
N GLY A 302 -21.85 2.47 5.35
CA GLY A 302 -20.80 1.83 4.55
C GLY A 302 -19.38 2.03 5.08
N ALA A 303 -19.14 2.87 6.10
CA ALA A 303 -17.79 3.12 6.61
C ALA A 303 -17.07 1.86 7.14
N PRO A 304 -17.72 0.93 7.86
CA PRO A 304 -17.10 -0.34 8.28
C PRO A 304 -16.63 -1.18 7.10
N ALA A 305 -17.45 -1.30 6.05
CA ALA A 305 -17.10 -2.05 4.85
C ALA A 305 -15.93 -1.41 4.09
N VAL A 306 -15.89 -0.08 3.98
CA VAL A 306 -14.79 0.66 3.34
C VAL A 306 -13.47 0.40 4.08
N LEU A 307 -13.44 0.54 5.41
CA LEU A 307 -12.20 0.34 6.17
C LEU A 307 -11.77 -1.13 6.20
N LEU A 308 -12.71 -2.07 6.31
CA LEU A 308 -12.40 -3.51 6.19
C LEU A 308 -11.79 -3.84 4.82
N THR A 309 -12.41 -3.35 3.74
CA THR A 309 -11.92 -3.55 2.38
C THR A 309 -10.50 -3.00 2.21
N LEU A 310 -10.21 -1.85 2.80
CA LEU A 310 -8.87 -1.25 2.77
C LEU A 310 -7.85 -1.99 3.64
N ALA A 311 -8.24 -2.48 4.81
CA ALA A 311 -7.40 -3.36 5.63
C ALA A 311 -7.04 -4.63 4.84
N MET A 312 -8.03 -5.30 4.24
CA MET A 312 -7.80 -6.48 3.39
C MET A 312 -6.90 -6.18 2.20
N GLN A 313 -7.08 -5.04 1.54
CA GLN A 313 -6.17 -4.59 0.48
C GLN A 313 -4.73 -4.42 0.99
N GLY A 314 -4.54 -3.94 2.22
CA GLY A 314 -3.22 -3.88 2.86
C GLY A 314 -2.63 -5.28 3.09
N ILE A 315 -3.44 -6.21 3.59
CA ILE A 315 -3.05 -7.62 3.82
C ILE A 315 -2.63 -8.28 2.50
N PHE A 316 -3.46 -8.20 1.46
CA PHE A 316 -3.16 -8.75 0.14
C PHE A 316 -1.93 -8.12 -0.51
N ARG A 317 -1.72 -6.80 -0.35
CA ARG A 317 -0.49 -6.13 -0.77
C ARG A 317 0.74 -6.64 -0.01
N GLY A 318 0.63 -6.88 1.29
CA GLY A 318 1.68 -7.53 2.07
C GLY A 318 2.07 -8.90 1.53
N PHE A 319 1.10 -9.65 0.98
CA PHE A 319 1.33 -10.92 0.28
C PHE A 319 1.89 -10.80 -1.14
N LYS A 320 2.12 -9.57 -1.61
CA LYS A 320 2.44 -9.25 -3.01
C LYS A 320 1.34 -9.67 -4.00
N ASP A 321 0.10 -9.80 -3.52
CA ASP A 321 -1.09 -10.13 -4.34
C ASP A 321 -1.93 -8.87 -4.59
N THR A 322 -1.56 -8.12 -5.62
CA THR A 322 -2.27 -6.88 -5.98
C THR A 322 -3.43 -7.09 -6.95
N LYS A 323 -3.49 -8.28 -7.60
CA LYS A 323 -4.52 -8.60 -8.60
C LYS A 323 -5.85 -8.97 -7.96
N THR A 324 -5.81 -9.74 -6.87
CA THR A 324 -7.04 -10.19 -6.19
C THR A 324 -7.90 -9.01 -5.76
N PRO A 325 -7.38 -7.99 -5.04
CA PRO A 325 -8.19 -6.84 -4.64
C PRO A 325 -8.66 -6.01 -5.83
N LEU A 326 -7.83 -5.84 -6.85
CA LEU A 326 -8.19 -5.08 -8.06
C LEU A 326 -9.45 -5.64 -8.73
N TYR A 327 -9.52 -6.95 -8.98
CA TYR A 327 -10.68 -7.56 -9.64
C TYR A 327 -11.95 -7.42 -8.81
N VAL A 328 -11.86 -7.60 -7.48
CA VAL A 328 -13.03 -7.44 -6.60
C VAL A 328 -13.52 -5.99 -6.58
N ILE A 329 -12.60 -5.03 -6.55
CA ILE A 329 -12.92 -3.60 -6.54
C ILE A 329 -13.59 -3.19 -7.86
N VAL A 330 -13.02 -3.57 -9.00
CA VAL A 330 -13.61 -3.27 -10.31
C VAL A 330 -15.00 -3.91 -10.46
N ALA A 331 -15.16 -5.18 -10.07
CA ALA A 331 -16.45 -5.84 -10.09
C ALA A 331 -17.46 -5.18 -9.13
N GLY A 332 -17.03 -4.79 -7.94
CA GLY A 332 -17.85 -4.08 -6.96
C GLY A 332 -18.34 -2.73 -7.46
N TYR A 333 -17.47 -1.95 -8.10
CA TYR A 333 -17.87 -0.70 -8.74
C TYR A 333 -18.78 -0.91 -9.95
N ALA A 334 -18.58 -1.97 -10.74
CA ALA A 334 -19.53 -2.32 -11.81
C ALA A 334 -20.93 -2.63 -11.24
N VAL A 335 -20.99 -3.35 -10.11
CA VAL A 335 -22.25 -3.59 -9.39
C VAL A 335 -22.84 -2.27 -8.87
N ASN A 336 -22.04 -1.35 -8.33
CA ASN A 336 -22.51 -0.03 -7.90
C ASN A 336 -23.15 0.74 -9.05
N ILE A 337 -22.47 0.81 -10.20
CA ILE A 337 -22.95 1.50 -11.41
C ILE A 337 -24.26 0.88 -11.91
N ALA A 338 -24.42 -0.44 -11.80
CA ALA A 338 -25.66 -1.12 -12.17
C ALA A 338 -26.81 -0.89 -11.16
N LEU A 339 -26.48 -0.83 -9.86
CA LEU A 339 -27.46 -0.61 -8.79
C LEU A 339 -27.96 0.83 -8.74
N ASP A 340 -27.16 1.80 -9.15
CA ASP A 340 -27.52 3.22 -9.15
C ASP A 340 -28.83 3.49 -9.93
N PRO A 341 -28.95 3.22 -11.24
CA PRO A 341 -30.19 3.49 -11.96
C PRO A 341 -31.37 2.66 -11.46
N LEU A 342 -31.11 1.43 -10.98
CA LEU A 342 -32.14 0.56 -10.40
C LEU A 342 -32.74 1.19 -9.12
N LEU A 343 -31.90 1.57 -8.16
CA LEU A 343 -32.38 2.10 -6.88
C LEU A 343 -32.84 3.55 -7.00
N ILE A 344 -32.17 4.37 -7.81
CA ILE A 344 -32.50 5.79 -7.97
C ILE A 344 -33.83 5.95 -8.72
N PHE A 345 -33.94 5.35 -9.92
CA PHE A 345 -35.07 5.61 -10.83
C PHE A 345 -36.15 4.52 -10.77
N VAL A 346 -35.78 3.23 -10.79
CA VAL A 346 -36.78 2.13 -10.84
C VAL A 346 -37.47 1.96 -9.49
N CYS A 347 -36.71 1.94 -8.39
CA CYS A 347 -37.28 1.86 -7.04
C CYS A 347 -37.75 3.23 -6.50
N GLY A 348 -37.53 4.32 -7.24
CA GLY A 348 -37.92 5.67 -6.83
C GLY A 348 -37.28 6.18 -5.54
N MET A 349 -36.13 5.62 -5.12
CA MET A 349 -35.49 6.02 -3.85
C MET A 349 -34.69 7.32 -3.96
N GLY A 350 -34.50 7.84 -5.18
CA GLY A 350 -33.77 9.08 -5.44
C GLY A 350 -32.37 9.07 -4.82
N ILE A 351 -32.00 10.16 -4.14
CA ILE A 351 -30.68 10.29 -3.49
C ILE A 351 -30.39 9.21 -2.43
N ARG A 352 -31.43 8.62 -1.80
CA ARG A 352 -31.24 7.50 -0.87
C ARG A 352 -30.80 6.23 -1.61
N GLY A 353 -31.31 6.03 -2.83
CA GLY A 353 -30.94 4.92 -3.70
C GLY A 353 -29.46 4.94 -4.05
N ALA A 354 -28.93 6.11 -4.44
CA ALA A 354 -27.50 6.29 -4.73
C ALA A 354 -26.61 5.94 -3.53
N ALA A 355 -26.96 6.44 -2.34
CA ALA A 355 -26.20 6.10 -1.12
C ALA A 355 -26.27 4.59 -0.81
N MET A 356 -27.43 3.97 -1.01
CA MET A 356 -27.63 2.55 -0.74
C MET A 356 -26.87 1.65 -1.72
N ALA A 357 -26.88 1.98 -3.02
CA ALA A 357 -26.14 1.28 -4.05
C ALA A 357 -24.65 1.22 -3.70
N HIS A 358 -24.09 2.36 -3.26
CA HIS A 358 -22.71 2.43 -2.82
C HIS A 358 -22.44 1.65 -1.52
N VAL A 359 -23.38 1.63 -0.57
CA VAL A 359 -23.22 0.83 0.66
C VAL A 359 -23.26 -0.67 0.35
N ILE A 360 -24.21 -1.12 -0.47
CA ILE A 360 -24.36 -2.53 -0.87
C ILE A 360 -23.11 -3.00 -1.60
N SER A 361 -22.60 -2.23 -2.57
CA SER A 361 -21.40 -2.59 -3.31
C SER A 361 -20.16 -2.69 -2.41
N GLN A 362 -20.01 -1.78 -1.44
CA GLN A 362 -18.91 -1.81 -0.45
C GLN A 362 -18.98 -3.04 0.45
N TYR A 363 -20.17 -3.42 0.94
CA TYR A 363 -20.32 -4.65 1.72
C TYR A 363 -20.09 -5.91 0.88
N LEU A 364 -20.51 -5.92 -0.39
CA LEU A 364 -20.22 -7.01 -1.30
C LEU A 364 -18.72 -7.16 -1.54
N MET A 365 -18.00 -6.06 -1.80
CA MET A 365 -16.55 -6.05 -1.95
C MET A 365 -15.85 -6.57 -0.68
N ALA A 366 -16.26 -6.09 0.49
CA ALA A 366 -15.73 -6.53 1.78
C ALA A 366 -15.96 -8.04 1.98
N LEU A 367 -17.17 -8.53 1.74
CA LEU A 367 -17.51 -9.94 1.90
C LEU A 367 -16.69 -10.84 0.98
N VAL A 368 -16.62 -10.51 -0.32
CA VAL A 368 -15.86 -11.30 -1.30
C VAL A 368 -14.37 -11.32 -0.95
N LEU A 369 -13.78 -10.17 -0.59
CA LEU A 369 -12.38 -10.13 -0.16
C LEU A 369 -12.15 -10.92 1.12
N PHE A 370 -13.08 -10.87 2.07
CA PHE A 370 -12.97 -11.61 3.33
C PHE A 370 -13.02 -13.12 3.09
N ILE A 371 -13.94 -13.60 2.24
CA ILE A 371 -14.01 -15.01 1.84
C ILE A 371 -12.69 -15.44 1.18
N ILE A 372 -12.16 -14.65 0.24
CA ILE A 372 -10.89 -14.99 -0.40
C ILE A 372 -9.74 -14.98 0.62
N LEU A 373 -9.76 -14.07 1.60
CA LEU A 373 -8.74 -13.99 2.64
C LEU A 373 -8.76 -15.22 3.55
N THR A 374 -9.92 -15.68 4.01
CA THR A 374 -10.04 -16.87 4.89
C THR A 374 -9.64 -18.17 4.21
N THR A 375 -9.65 -18.22 2.86
CA THR A 375 -9.07 -19.34 2.11
C THR A 375 -7.54 -19.32 2.06
N LYS A 376 -6.90 -18.15 2.27
CA LYS A 376 -5.44 -17.96 2.18
C LYS A 376 -4.75 -17.85 3.54
N VAL A 377 -5.46 -17.41 4.58
CA VAL A 377 -4.93 -17.11 5.92
C VAL A 377 -5.79 -17.78 6.97
N ASP A 378 -5.16 -18.38 7.98
CA ASP A 378 -5.86 -18.77 9.20
C ASP A 378 -5.91 -17.58 10.15
N LEU A 379 -7.12 -17.06 10.36
CA LEU A 379 -7.38 -15.95 11.28
C LEU A 379 -7.31 -16.47 12.71
N LEU A 380 -6.27 -16.08 13.44
CA LEU A 380 -6.07 -16.45 14.85
C LEU A 380 -6.81 -15.49 15.79
N PRO A 381 -7.18 -15.93 17.00
CA PRO A 381 -7.76 -15.08 18.03
C PRO A 381 -6.78 -13.95 18.40
N PRO A 382 -7.26 -12.72 18.57
CA PRO A 382 -6.42 -11.55 18.73
C PRO A 382 -5.73 -11.52 20.10
N SER A 383 -4.43 -11.23 20.10
CA SER A 383 -3.71 -10.82 21.31
C SER A 383 -3.66 -9.29 21.34
N LEU A 384 -4.37 -8.68 22.30
CA LEU A 384 -4.35 -7.22 22.52
C LEU A 384 -2.95 -6.69 22.92
N LYS A 385 -2.02 -7.57 23.28
CA LYS A 385 -0.64 -7.21 23.67
C LYS A 385 0.30 -6.96 22.48
N ASP A 386 -0.08 -7.36 21.26
CA ASP A 386 0.73 -7.16 20.05
C ASP A 386 0.41 -5.86 19.30
N LEU A 387 -0.46 -5.02 19.88
CA LEU A 387 -0.76 -3.68 19.37
C LEU A 387 0.47 -2.77 19.56
N GLN A 388 1.38 -2.77 18.59
CA GLN A 388 2.55 -1.87 18.54
C GLN A 388 2.14 -0.42 18.21
N PHE A 389 1.19 0.13 18.96
CA PHE A 389 0.61 1.48 18.84
C PHE A 389 1.67 2.59 19.00
N GLY A 390 2.73 2.32 19.78
CA GLY A 390 3.85 3.25 19.96
C GLY A 390 4.70 3.43 18.69
N ARG A 391 4.91 2.37 17.90
CA ARG A 391 5.59 2.47 16.59
C ARG A 391 4.66 3.09 15.53
N PHE A 392 3.35 2.83 15.63
CA PHE A 392 2.28 3.40 14.78
C PHE A 392 2.29 4.94 14.76
N LEU A 393 2.41 5.59 15.92
CA LEU A 393 2.29 7.05 16.03
C LEU A 393 3.60 7.78 15.68
N LYS A 394 4.76 7.18 15.94
CA LYS A 394 6.06 7.88 15.84
C LYS A 394 6.48 8.22 14.41
N ASN A 395 6.22 7.33 13.45
CA ASN A 395 6.61 7.55 12.05
C ASN A 395 5.42 7.93 11.14
N GLY A 396 4.19 7.57 11.51
CA GLY A 396 2.99 7.84 10.72
C GLY A 396 2.42 9.25 10.87
N THR A 397 2.70 9.96 11.97
CA THR A 397 2.12 11.26 12.29
C THR A 397 2.48 12.35 11.29
N LEU A 398 3.74 12.40 10.85
CA LEU A 398 4.21 13.40 9.88
C LEU A 398 3.54 13.22 8.50
N LEU A 399 3.39 11.97 8.05
CA LEU A 399 2.66 11.66 6.82
C LEU A 399 1.14 11.80 6.96
N LEU A 400 0.58 11.57 8.16
CA LEU A 400 -0.82 11.82 8.45
C LEU A 400 -1.12 13.33 8.41
N ALA A 401 -0.27 14.16 9.01
CA ALA A 401 -0.39 15.62 8.97
C ALA A 401 -0.41 16.14 7.53
N ARG A 402 0.46 15.59 6.66
CA ARG A 402 0.44 15.84 5.22
C ARG A 402 -0.91 15.50 4.59
N VAL A 403 -1.42 14.28 4.81
CA VAL A 403 -2.70 13.82 4.24
C VAL A 403 -3.85 14.72 4.70
N VAL A 404 -3.89 15.08 5.98
CA VAL A 404 -4.91 15.98 6.53
C VAL A 404 -4.81 17.36 5.89
N ALA A 405 -3.62 17.96 5.81
CA ALA A 405 -3.41 19.28 5.23
C ALA A 405 -3.87 19.36 3.76
N VAL A 406 -3.51 18.36 2.96
CA VAL A 406 -3.87 18.26 1.53
C VAL A 406 -5.38 18.11 1.35
N THR A 407 -5.99 17.20 2.11
CA THR A 407 -7.41 16.88 1.97
C THR A 407 -8.30 18.00 2.49
N PHE A 408 -7.87 18.68 3.54
CA PHE A 408 -8.59 19.81 4.12
C PHE A 408 -8.79 20.95 3.11
N CYS A 409 -7.81 21.24 2.25
CA CYS A 409 -7.94 22.30 1.24
C CYS A 409 -9.11 22.04 0.29
N VAL A 410 -9.26 20.79 -0.18
CA VAL A 410 -10.35 20.39 -1.08
C VAL A 410 -11.69 20.38 -0.34
N THR A 411 -11.72 19.90 0.91
CA THR A 411 -12.92 19.92 1.76
C THR A 411 -13.37 21.35 2.07
N LEU A 412 -12.43 22.26 2.32
CA LEU A 412 -12.70 23.68 2.54
C LEU A 412 -13.25 24.34 1.26
N ALA A 413 -12.69 24.03 0.08
CA ALA A 413 -13.24 24.50 -1.18
C ALA A 413 -14.69 24.03 -1.41
N ALA A 414 -15.00 22.77 -1.09
CA ALA A 414 -16.36 22.25 -1.12
C ALA A 414 -17.29 22.96 -0.11
N SER A 415 -16.81 23.24 1.11
CA SER A 415 -17.54 24.03 2.11
C SER A 415 -17.85 25.45 1.60
N LEU A 416 -16.87 26.11 0.99
CA LEU A 416 -17.06 27.45 0.42
C LEU A 416 -18.05 27.42 -0.75
N ALA A 417 -18.00 26.40 -1.61
CA ALA A 417 -18.97 26.23 -2.68
C ALA A 417 -20.40 25.97 -2.15
N ALA A 418 -20.53 25.15 -1.10
CA ALA A 418 -21.81 24.90 -0.42
C ALA A 418 -22.43 26.17 0.17
N ARG A 419 -21.61 27.09 0.68
CA ARG A 419 -22.05 28.39 1.22
C ARG A 419 -22.60 29.33 0.15
N LEU A 420 -22.22 29.16 -1.12
CA LEU A 420 -22.77 29.92 -2.25
C LEU A 420 -24.17 29.45 -2.65
N GLY A 421 -24.56 28.23 -2.27
CA GLY A 421 -25.89 27.66 -2.48
C GLY A 421 -25.88 26.35 -3.28
N PRO A 422 -27.08 25.80 -3.57
CA PRO A 422 -27.21 24.50 -4.23
C PRO A 422 -26.65 24.49 -5.65
N THR A 423 -27.00 25.47 -6.48
CA THR A 423 -26.58 25.51 -7.89
C THR A 423 -25.06 25.60 -8.05
N PRO A 424 -24.33 26.51 -7.35
CA PRO A 424 -22.87 26.54 -7.42
C PRO A 424 -22.22 25.29 -6.85
N MET A 425 -22.75 24.71 -5.78
CA MET A 425 -22.20 23.48 -5.20
C MET A 425 -22.39 22.28 -6.14
N ALA A 426 -23.52 22.17 -6.84
CA ALA A 426 -23.76 21.12 -7.83
C ALA A 426 -22.76 21.19 -9.00
N ALA A 427 -22.54 22.40 -9.53
CA ALA A 427 -21.54 22.64 -10.56
C ALA A 427 -20.12 22.36 -10.04
N PHE A 428 -19.81 22.80 -8.82
CA PHE A 428 -18.53 22.55 -8.17
C PHE A 428 -18.27 21.06 -8.00
N GLN A 429 -19.25 20.29 -7.53
CA GLN A 429 -19.14 18.84 -7.36
C GLN A 429 -18.83 18.13 -8.68
N THR A 430 -19.54 18.49 -9.75
CA THR A 430 -19.29 17.94 -11.09
C THR A 430 -17.88 18.23 -11.57
N CYS A 431 -17.49 19.50 -11.53
CA CYS A 431 -16.17 19.95 -11.94
C CYS A 431 -15.06 19.32 -11.09
N LEU A 432 -15.23 19.24 -9.77
CA LEU A 432 -14.28 18.64 -8.85
C LEU A 432 -14.13 17.13 -9.10
N GLN A 433 -15.23 16.44 -9.37
CA GLN A 433 -15.20 15.02 -9.67
C GLN A 433 -14.43 14.73 -10.97
N VAL A 434 -14.73 15.46 -12.05
CA VAL A 434 -13.97 15.34 -13.31
C VAL A 434 -12.50 15.67 -13.08
N TRP A 435 -12.23 16.76 -12.36
CA TRP A 435 -10.88 17.23 -12.05
C TRP A 435 -10.07 16.18 -11.27
N LEU A 436 -10.66 15.51 -10.27
CA LEU A 436 -10.03 14.43 -9.51
C LEU A 436 -9.83 13.18 -10.38
N THR A 437 -10.87 12.75 -11.10
CA THR A 437 -10.85 11.53 -11.92
C THR A 437 -9.78 11.59 -13.00
N SER A 438 -9.66 12.70 -13.71
CA SER A 438 -8.62 12.87 -14.73
C SER A 438 -7.23 12.93 -14.11
N SER A 439 -7.06 13.66 -13.00
CA SER A 439 -5.75 13.86 -12.40
C SER A 439 -5.15 12.60 -11.77
N LEU A 440 -6.00 11.69 -11.28
CA LEU A 440 -5.55 10.44 -10.66
C LEU A 440 -4.92 9.45 -11.66
N LEU A 441 -5.11 9.64 -12.97
CA LEU A 441 -4.38 8.87 -13.98
C LEU A 441 -2.87 9.13 -13.92
N ALA A 442 -2.44 10.33 -13.49
CA ALA A 442 -1.03 10.66 -13.31
C ALA A 442 -0.40 9.90 -12.13
N ASP A 443 -1.20 9.38 -11.20
CA ASP A 443 -0.70 8.61 -10.05
C ASP A 443 -0.03 7.30 -10.51
N GLY A 444 -0.45 6.73 -11.65
CA GLY A 444 0.26 5.60 -12.25
C GLY A 444 1.72 5.91 -12.59
N LEU A 445 1.97 7.09 -13.17
CA LEU A 445 3.34 7.58 -13.41
C LEU A 445 4.08 7.87 -12.10
N ALA A 446 3.38 8.38 -11.08
CA ALA A 446 3.97 8.62 -9.76
C ALA A 446 4.45 7.30 -9.12
N VAL A 447 3.64 6.24 -9.18
CA VAL A 447 3.99 4.89 -8.69
C VAL A 447 5.20 4.32 -9.44
N ALA A 448 5.24 4.45 -10.77
CA ALA A 448 6.38 4.02 -11.57
C ALA A 448 7.66 4.79 -11.21
N GLY A 449 7.57 6.12 -11.11
CA GLY A 449 8.66 6.98 -10.68
C GLY A 449 9.17 6.60 -9.30
N GLN A 450 8.27 6.41 -8.33
CA GLN A 450 8.60 5.99 -6.98
C GLN A 450 9.40 4.68 -6.96
N ALA A 451 8.95 3.66 -7.68
CA ALA A 451 9.57 2.34 -7.69
C ALA A 451 10.99 2.39 -8.29
N ILE A 452 11.14 2.99 -9.47
CA ILE A 452 12.44 3.03 -10.18
C ILE A 452 13.42 3.95 -9.44
N LEU A 453 12.96 5.08 -8.91
CA LEU A 453 13.80 5.99 -8.10
C LEU A 453 14.28 5.32 -6.82
N ALA A 454 13.42 4.58 -6.11
CA ALA A 454 13.81 3.88 -4.90
C ALA A 454 14.95 2.88 -5.17
N CYS A 455 14.87 2.11 -6.26
CA CYS A 455 15.95 1.22 -6.69
C CYS A 455 17.22 1.99 -7.06
N ALA A 456 17.11 3.05 -7.87
CA ALA A 456 18.26 3.84 -8.30
C ALA A 456 18.99 4.53 -7.13
N PHE A 457 18.25 5.01 -6.13
CA PHE A 457 18.83 5.57 -4.91
C PHE A 457 19.48 4.51 -4.03
N ALA A 458 18.89 3.31 -3.92
CA ALA A 458 19.48 2.18 -3.18
C ALA A 458 20.78 1.69 -3.83
N GLU A 459 20.82 1.63 -5.17
CA GLU A 459 21.99 1.26 -5.98
C GLU A 459 23.03 2.39 -6.07
N LYS A 460 22.74 3.58 -5.54
CA LYS A 460 23.52 4.82 -5.72
C LYS A 460 23.75 5.20 -7.19
N ASP A 461 22.90 4.73 -8.11
CA ASP A 461 22.91 5.12 -9.52
C ASP A 461 22.18 6.46 -9.70
N TYR A 462 22.89 7.53 -9.38
CA TYR A 462 22.37 8.90 -9.50
C TYR A 462 22.09 9.33 -10.95
N LYS A 463 22.73 8.68 -11.94
CA LYS A 463 22.45 8.95 -13.36
C LYS A 463 21.07 8.39 -13.72
N LYS A 464 20.79 7.13 -13.35
CA LYS A 464 19.47 6.51 -13.53
C LYS A 464 18.40 7.25 -12.73
N ALA A 465 18.69 7.68 -11.50
CA ALA A 465 17.75 8.47 -10.70
C ALA A 465 17.36 9.79 -11.40
N THR A 466 18.35 10.54 -11.90
CA THR A 466 18.09 11.81 -12.62
C THR A 466 17.32 11.58 -13.93
N ALA A 467 17.72 10.56 -14.70
CA ALA A 467 17.08 10.22 -15.96
C ALA A 467 15.61 9.81 -15.74
N THR A 468 15.35 9.01 -14.71
CA THR A 468 14.01 8.58 -14.32
C THR A 468 13.15 9.77 -13.89
N ALA A 469 13.61 10.58 -12.94
CA ALA A 469 12.86 11.73 -12.45
C ALA A 469 12.51 12.69 -13.59
N THR A 470 13.48 13.00 -14.45
CA THR A 470 13.27 13.86 -15.62
C THR A 470 12.25 13.25 -16.59
N ARG A 471 12.40 11.97 -16.93
CA ARG A 471 11.52 11.31 -17.91
C ARG A 471 10.09 11.22 -17.41
N VAL A 472 9.87 10.83 -16.15
CA VAL A 472 8.52 10.70 -15.57
C VAL A 472 7.85 12.08 -15.47
N LEU A 473 8.58 13.14 -15.10
CA LEU A 473 8.05 14.52 -15.09
C LEU A 473 7.66 15.00 -16.50
N GLN A 474 8.47 14.70 -17.52
CA GLN A 474 8.13 15.05 -18.89
C GLN A 474 6.91 14.27 -19.42
N MET A 475 6.86 12.96 -19.17
CA MET A 475 5.70 12.12 -19.53
C MET A 475 4.44 12.61 -18.82
N SER A 476 4.57 13.01 -17.55
CA SER A 476 3.50 13.59 -16.75
C SER A 476 2.99 14.92 -17.32
N PHE A 477 3.87 15.80 -17.75
CA PHE A 477 3.47 17.05 -18.40
C PHE A 477 2.69 16.78 -19.70
N ILE A 478 3.19 15.88 -20.56
CA ILE A 478 2.48 15.49 -21.80
C ILE A 478 1.14 14.85 -21.48
N LEU A 479 1.09 13.93 -20.51
CA LEU A 479 -0.16 13.33 -20.04
C LEU A 479 -1.14 14.40 -19.59
N GLY A 480 -0.70 15.36 -18.77
CA GLY A 480 -1.55 16.42 -18.26
C GLY A 480 -2.04 17.38 -19.35
N VAL A 481 -1.24 17.65 -20.39
CA VAL A 481 -1.70 18.38 -21.58
C VAL A 481 -2.74 17.57 -22.35
N GLY A 482 -2.52 16.27 -22.56
CA GLY A 482 -3.51 15.39 -23.18
C GLY A 482 -4.82 15.35 -22.39
N LEU A 483 -4.74 15.24 -21.07
CA LEU A 483 -5.89 15.28 -20.17
C LEU A 483 -6.60 16.64 -20.22
N ALA A 484 -5.88 17.76 -20.35
CA ALA A 484 -6.48 19.08 -20.53
C ALA A 484 -7.38 19.13 -21.77
N PHE A 485 -6.93 18.57 -22.90
CA PHE A 485 -7.73 18.49 -24.13
C PHE A 485 -8.93 17.55 -23.97
N VAL A 486 -8.71 16.35 -23.43
CA VAL A 486 -9.78 15.35 -23.23
C VAL A 486 -10.87 15.91 -22.31
N VAL A 487 -10.48 16.51 -21.19
CA VAL A 487 -11.40 17.12 -20.23
C VAL A 487 -12.06 18.37 -20.81
N GLY A 488 -11.29 19.21 -21.50
CA GLY A 488 -11.79 20.43 -22.15
C GLY A 488 -12.90 20.13 -23.15
N ILE A 489 -12.64 19.21 -24.09
CA ILE A 489 -13.62 18.78 -25.10
C ILE A 489 -14.75 17.99 -24.44
N GLY A 490 -14.41 17.06 -23.55
CA GLY A 490 -15.36 16.17 -22.89
C GLY A 490 -16.41 16.92 -22.07
N LEU A 491 -16.02 17.92 -21.27
CA LEU A 491 -16.97 18.74 -20.52
C LEU A 491 -17.68 19.77 -21.39
N TYR A 492 -17.01 20.31 -22.42
CA TYR A 492 -17.66 21.29 -23.32
C TYR A 492 -18.89 20.69 -24.02
N PHE A 493 -18.77 19.47 -24.54
CA PHE A 493 -19.87 18.76 -25.21
C PHE A 493 -20.68 17.87 -24.26
N GLY A 494 -20.08 17.36 -23.20
CA GLY A 494 -20.65 16.34 -22.31
C GLY A 494 -21.18 16.85 -20.98
N ALA A 495 -21.13 18.16 -20.67
CA ALA A 495 -21.68 18.68 -19.41
C ALA A 495 -23.17 18.30 -19.19
N GLY A 496 -23.94 18.13 -20.26
CA GLY A 496 -25.34 17.69 -20.22
C GLY A 496 -25.55 16.28 -19.67
N VAL A 497 -24.51 15.45 -19.62
CA VAL A 497 -24.53 14.13 -18.98
C VAL A 497 -24.64 14.26 -17.45
N PHE A 498 -24.19 15.37 -16.88
CA PHE A 498 -24.20 15.57 -15.43
C PHE A 498 -25.42 16.31 -14.92
N SER A 499 -26.02 17.19 -15.73
CA SER A 499 -27.21 17.93 -15.30
C SER A 499 -28.00 18.44 -16.49
N ARG A 500 -29.32 18.57 -16.30
CA ARG A 500 -30.22 19.24 -17.24
C ARG A 500 -30.53 20.70 -16.85
N ASP A 501 -30.05 21.15 -15.69
CA ASP A 501 -30.26 22.51 -15.20
C ASP A 501 -29.34 23.51 -15.92
N VAL A 502 -29.93 24.49 -16.60
CA VAL A 502 -29.21 25.50 -17.40
C VAL A 502 -28.24 26.33 -16.54
N ASN A 503 -28.58 26.63 -15.29
CA ASN A 503 -27.74 27.41 -14.39
C ASN A 503 -26.54 26.59 -13.91
N VAL A 504 -26.73 25.30 -13.61
CA VAL A 504 -25.62 24.38 -13.28
C VAL A 504 -24.69 24.25 -14.48
N LEU A 505 -25.23 24.01 -15.67
CA LEU A 505 -24.45 23.89 -16.91
C LEU A 505 -23.67 25.17 -17.21
N HIS A 506 -24.25 26.35 -16.96
CA HIS A 506 -23.55 27.63 -17.12
C HIS A 506 -22.34 27.73 -16.17
N LEU A 507 -22.50 27.37 -14.90
CA LEU A 507 -21.40 27.38 -13.93
C LEU A 507 -20.34 26.31 -14.22
N ILE A 508 -20.72 25.15 -14.76
CA ILE A 508 -19.76 24.15 -15.25
C ILE A 508 -18.92 24.74 -16.38
N LYS A 509 -19.53 25.45 -17.34
CA LYS A 509 -18.80 26.14 -18.42
C LYS A 509 -17.85 27.22 -17.89
N ILE A 510 -18.22 27.94 -16.84
CA ILE A 510 -17.34 28.92 -16.16
C ILE A 510 -16.17 28.21 -15.45
N GLY A 511 -16.40 27.04 -14.83
CA GLY A 511 -15.38 26.26 -14.16
C GLY A 511 -14.44 25.51 -15.12
N LEU A 512 -14.91 25.21 -16.34
CA LEU A 512 -14.21 24.39 -17.33
C LEU A 512 -12.75 24.82 -17.61
N PRO A 513 -12.43 26.11 -17.83
CA PRO A 513 -11.06 26.53 -18.07
C PRO A 513 -10.12 26.16 -16.91
N PHE A 514 -10.58 26.28 -15.66
CA PHE A 514 -9.80 25.88 -14.49
C PHE A 514 -9.63 24.37 -14.45
N VAL A 515 -10.70 23.62 -14.67
CA VAL A 515 -10.67 22.15 -14.61
C VAL A 515 -9.72 21.59 -15.67
N ALA A 516 -9.78 22.09 -16.90
CA ALA A 516 -8.93 21.63 -18.02
C ALA A 516 -7.50 22.19 -17.94
N ALA A 517 -7.32 23.50 -17.78
CA ALA A 517 -5.99 24.12 -17.84
C ALA A 517 -5.10 23.76 -16.64
N THR A 518 -5.67 23.30 -15.53
CA THR A 518 -4.88 22.83 -14.38
C THR A 518 -4.37 21.40 -14.52
N GLN A 519 -4.84 20.60 -15.49
CA GLN A 519 -4.42 19.20 -15.64
C GLN A 519 -2.90 18.98 -15.79
N PRO A 520 -2.14 19.81 -16.53
CA PRO A 520 -0.67 19.72 -16.58
C PRO A 520 -0.02 19.96 -15.21
N ILE A 521 -0.53 20.93 -14.45
CA ILE A 521 -0.06 21.26 -13.11
C ILE A 521 -0.39 20.11 -12.15
N ASN A 522 -1.60 19.58 -12.24
CA ASN A 522 -2.04 18.47 -11.40
C ASN A 522 -1.17 17.24 -11.62
N SER A 523 -1.00 16.85 -12.88
CA SER A 523 -0.21 15.69 -13.25
C SER A 523 1.21 15.79 -12.68
N LEU A 524 1.87 16.95 -12.84
CA LEU A 524 3.19 17.19 -12.28
C LEU A 524 3.19 17.08 -10.77
N SER A 525 2.19 17.68 -10.11
CA SER A 525 2.08 17.64 -8.66
C SER A 525 1.97 16.21 -8.12
N PHE A 526 1.18 15.33 -8.75
CA PHE A 526 1.05 13.92 -8.34
C PHE A 526 2.35 13.17 -8.57
N VAL A 527 3.01 13.37 -9.71
CA VAL A 527 4.30 12.74 -9.99
C VAL A 527 5.40 13.19 -9.02
N PHE A 528 5.42 14.46 -8.63
CA PHE A 528 6.37 14.93 -7.61
C PHE A 528 6.18 14.25 -6.26
N ASP A 529 4.96 13.83 -5.90
CA ASP A 529 4.77 13.00 -4.71
C ASP A 529 5.51 11.67 -4.84
N GLY A 530 5.33 10.98 -5.97
CA GLY A 530 6.02 9.72 -6.26
C GLY A 530 7.54 9.88 -6.29
N VAL A 531 8.03 10.98 -6.87
CA VAL A 531 9.47 11.28 -6.92
C VAL A 531 10.06 11.52 -5.53
N ASN A 532 9.38 12.31 -4.69
CA ASN A 532 9.79 12.55 -3.30
C ASN A 532 9.76 11.26 -2.47
N PHE A 533 8.77 10.40 -2.71
CA PHE A 533 8.65 9.12 -2.03
C PHE A 533 9.73 8.13 -2.48
N GLY A 534 10.04 8.07 -3.78
CA GLY A 534 11.12 7.25 -4.31
C GLY A 534 12.49 7.69 -3.77
N ALA A 535 12.68 8.98 -3.57
CA ALA A 535 13.87 9.55 -2.93
C ALA A 535 13.88 9.44 -1.38
N SER A 536 12.84 8.85 -0.78
CA SER A 536 12.64 8.75 0.68
C SER A 536 12.64 10.10 1.42
N ASP A 537 12.27 11.19 0.76
CA ASP A 537 12.25 12.55 1.30
C ASP A 537 10.94 12.88 2.05
N PHE A 538 10.55 11.99 2.97
CA PHE A 538 9.24 12.04 3.64
C PHE A 538 9.06 13.31 4.49
N ALA A 539 10.12 13.75 5.17
CA ALA A 539 10.11 14.96 5.99
C ALA A 539 9.79 16.19 5.15
N TYR A 540 10.51 16.39 4.04
CA TYR A 540 10.24 17.49 3.12
C TYR A 540 8.82 17.42 2.56
N ALA A 541 8.38 16.23 2.12
CA ALA A 541 7.05 16.04 1.58
C ALA A 541 5.96 16.46 2.57
N ALA A 542 6.12 16.21 3.88
CA ALA A 542 5.13 16.66 4.85
C ALA A 542 5.19 18.16 5.15
N TYR A 543 6.37 18.70 5.49
CA TYR A 543 6.49 20.11 5.85
C TYR A 543 6.09 21.03 4.69
N SER A 544 6.53 20.72 3.47
CA SER A 544 6.16 21.49 2.28
C SER A 544 4.66 21.51 2.06
N LEU A 545 3.96 20.39 2.25
CA LEU A 545 2.52 20.32 2.01
C LEU A 545 1.67 20.94 3.11
N VAL A 546 2.15 20.93 4.35
CA VAL A 546 1.53 21.71 5.42
C VAL A 546 1.65 23.21 5.12
N LEU A 547 2.84 23.68 4.68
CA LEU A 547 3.03 25.09 4.28
C LEU A 547 2.17 25.47 3.06
N VAL A 548 2.12 24.61 2.04
CA VAL A 548 1.24 24.80 0.87
C VAL A 548 -0.21 24.87 1.30
N ALA A 549 -0.65 24.01 2.22
CA ALA A 549 -2.02 24.03 2.72
C ALA A 549 -2.34 25.32 3.47
N ILE A 550 -1.46 25.81 4.35
CA ILE A 550 -1.65 27.09 5.06
C ILE A 550 -1.84 28.23 4.06
N ALA A 551 -0.93 28.36 3.08
CA ALA A 551 -1.04 29.40 2.04
C ALA A 551 -2.33 29.25 1.21
N SER A 552 -2.72 28.01 0.91
CA SER A 552 -3.92 27.71 0.13
C SER A 552 -5.21 28.03 0.88
N ILE A 553 -5.27 27.74 2.19
CA ILE A 553 -6.41 28.09 3.06
C ILE A 553 -6.62 29.61 3.09
N VAL A 554 -5.53 30.38 3.23
CA VAL A 554 -5.59 31.84 3.18
C VAL A 554 -6.12 32.31 1.82
N SER A 555 -5.59 31.76 0.71
CA SER A 555 -6.07 32.10 -0.63
C SER A 555 -7.54 31.74 -0.86
N LEU A 556 -8.02 30.60 -0.33
CA LEU A 556 -9.41 30.16 -0.42
C LEU A 556 -10.34 31.15 0.26
N PHE A 557 -10.04 31.62 1.47
CA PHE A 557 -10.88 32.60 2.16
C PHE A 557 -10.89 33.97 1.47
N LEU A 558 -9.73 34.47 1.02
CA LEU A 558 -9.63 35.78 0.38
C LEU A 558 -10.31 35.82 -0.99
N LEU A 559 -10.10 34.78 -1.81
CA LEU A 559 -10.60 34.74 -3.19
C LEU A 559 -12.07 34.33 -3.25
N SER A 560 -12.53 33.41 -2.40
CA SER A 560 -13.97 33.06 -2.35
C SER A 560 -14.83 34.24 -1.90
N LYS A 561 -14.34 35.08 -0.98
CA LYS A 561 -15.06 36.28 -0.51
C LYS A 561 -15.18 37.35 -1.60
N SER A 562 -14.15 37.50 -2.45
CA SER A 562 -14.10 38.56 -3.47
C SER A 562 -14.72 38.14 -4.80
N HIS A 563 -14.54 36.89 -5.23
CA HIS A 563 -14.90 36.41 -6.57
C HIS A 563 -15.82 35.17 -6.55
N GLY A 564 -16.38 34.79 -5.40
CA GLY A 564 -17.36 33.71 -5.28
C GLY A 564 -16.87 32.38 -5.86
N PHE A 565 -17.67 31.79 -6.75
CA PHE A 565 -17.40 30.48 -7.38
C PHE A 565 -16.06 30.46 -8.14
N VAL A 566 -15.77 31.50 -8.93
CA VAL A 566 -14.52 31.61 -9.68
C VAL A 566 -13.32 31.75 -8.73
N GLY A 567 -13.50 32.50 -7.64
CA GLY A 567 -12.49 32.65 -6.60
C GLY A 567 -12.04 31.33 -5.97
N ILE A 568 -12.97 30.38 -5.78
CA ILE A 568 -12.66 29.03 -5.28
C ILE A 568 -11.77 28.28 -6.26
N TRP A 569 -12.06 28.33 -7.57
CA TRP A 569 -11.25 27.67 -8.59
C TRP A 569 -9.87 28.30 -8.78
N ILE A 570 -9.76 29.62 -8.68
CA ILE A 570 -8.46 30.31 -8.67
C ILE A 570 -7.64 29.84 -7.46
N ALA A 571 -8.24 29.77 -6.28
CA ALA A 571 -7.55 29.29 -5.07
C ALA A 571 -7.11 27.81 -5.19
N LEU A 572 -7.94 26.93 -5.77
CA LEU A 572 -7.54 25.55 -6.06
C LEU A 572 -6.40 25.47 -7.09
N THR A 573 -6.39 26.38 -8.07
CA THR A 573 -5.30 26.51 -9.05
C THR A 573 -4.00 26.93 -8.35
N ILE A 574 -4.06 27.91 -7.45
CA ILE A 574 -2.93 28.34 -6.62
C ILE A 574 -2.43 27.18 -5.76
N TYR A 575 -3.34 26.43 -5.14
CA TYR A 575 -3.01 25.25 -4.34
C TYR A 575 -2.16 24.24 -5.13
N MET A 576 -2.59 23.86 -6.34
CA MET A 576 -1.83 22.91 -7.16
C MET A 576 -0.54 23.49 -7.73
N ALA A 577 -0.54 24.78 -8.06
CA ALA A 577 0.65 25.47 -8.52
C ALA A 577 1.72 25.52 -7.42
N LEU A 578 1.34 25.87 -6.18
CA LEU A 578 2.23 25.84 -5.02
C LEU A 578 2.74 24.43 -4.72
N ARG A 579 1.88 23.42 -4.87
CA ARG A 579 2.23 22.01 -4.69
C ARG A 579 3.29 21.55 -5.71
N THR A 580 3.11 21.92 -6.97
CA THR A 580 4.08 21.68 -8.04
C THR A 580 5.37 22.45 -7.81
N PHE A 581 5.27 23.71 -7.41
CA PHE A 581 6.40 24.57 -7.11
C PHE A 581 7.27 24.00 -5.99
N ALA A 582 6.68 23.47 -4.92
CA ALA A 582 7.43 22.79 -3.86
C ALA A 582 8.26 21.61 -4.42
N GLY A 583 7.67 20.76 -5.26
CA GLY A 583 8.39 19.68 -5.92
C GLY A 583 9.56 20.15 -6.80
N VAL A 584 9.29 21.14 -7.67
CA VAL A 584 10.31 21.75 -8.55
C VAL A 584 11.42 22.41 -7.74
N TRP A 585 11.07 23.11 -6.66
CA TRP A 585 12.01 23.81 -5.80
C TRP A 585 12.97 22.84 -5.09
N ARG A 586 12.45 21.73 -4.55
CA ARG A 586 13.29 20.74 -3.83
C ARG A 586 14.34 20.11 -4.72
N MET A 587 13.93 19.62 -5.88
CA MET A 587 14.83 19.02 -6.87
C MET A 587 15.74 20.07 -7.49
N GLY A 588 15.18 21.21 -7.88
CA GLY A 588 15.92 22.26 -8.57
C GLY A 588 17.03 22.86 -7.69
N THR A 589 16.76 23.08 -6.42
CA THR A 589 17.78 23.57 -5.47
C THR A 589 18.83 22.51 -5.14
N GLY A 590 18.71 21.27 -5.62
CA GLY A 590 19.64 20.17 -5.35
C GLY A 590 19.86 19.97 -3.85
N THR A 591 18.78 20.06 -3.05
CA THR A 591 18.84 19.88 -1.60
C THR A 591 18.32 18.50 -1.19
N GLY A 592 18.65 18.06 0.02
CA GLY A 592 18.24 16.73 0.50
C GLY A 592 18.85 15.59 -0.33
N PRO A 593 18.06 14.60 -0.76
CA PRO A 593 18.54 13.48 -1.58
C PRO A 593 19.16 13.91 -2.92
N TRP A 594 18.83 15.11 -3.42
CA TRP A 594 19.25 15.63 -4.72
C TRP A 594 20.59 16.38 -4.72
N ARG A 595 21.37 16.31 -3.62
CA ARG A 595 22.67 17.00 -3.47
C ARG A 595 23.66 16.68 -4.60
N PHE A 596 23.62 15.46 -5.13
CA PHE A 596 24.50 15.03 -6.22
C PHE A 596 24.29 15.84 -7.51
N LEU A 597 23.13 16.50 -7.70
CA LEU A 597 22.89 17.38 -8.85
C LEU A 597 23.77 18.65 -8.83
N LYS A 598 24.35 19.01 -7.68
CA LYS A 598 25.28 20.15 -7.55
C LYS A 598 26.72 19.83 -7.94
N GLY A 599 27.01 18.61 -8.40
CA GLY A 599 28.37 18.19 -8.76
C GLY A 599 29.31 17.98 -7.56
N ARG A 600 28.80 18.02 -6.32
CA ARG A 600 29.53 17.54 -5.14
C ARG A 600 29.11 16.11 -4.86
N SER A 601 30.03 15.18 -5.05
CA SER A 601 29.90 13.79 -4.61
C SER A 601 29.42 13.76 -3.15
N PRO A 602 28.38 12.99 -2.81
CA PRO A 602 28.07 12.75 -1.41
C PRO A 602 29.21 11.90 -0.81
N GLN A 603 29.93 12.48 0.16
CA GLN A 603 30.80 11.73 1.07
C GLN A 603 29.95 10.95 2.07
#